data_AF-A0A2P4X221-F1
#
_entry.id   AF-A0A2P4X221-F1
#
_cell.length_a   1.000
_cell.length_b   1.000
_cell.length_c   1.000
_cell.angle_alpha   90.00
_cell.angle_beta   90.00
_cell.angle_gamma   90.00
#
_symmetry.space_group_name_H-M   'P 1'
#
loop_
_entity.id
_entity.type
_entity.pdbx_description
1 polymer ?
#
loop_
_entity_poly.entity_id
_entity_poly.type
_entity_poly.pdbx_seq_one_letter_code
_entity_poly.pdbx_strand_id
1 'polypeptide(L)'
;MNSASVEGILAYVQAEGINVNTRAEEERCTRKSDMANLVFYEMLIVQTNETIAQFQNSWGETPEYGPMVPMDSGRCTPLSENDFPPECLQFNGDDGQPNVGPFVGCGVKDDDVRAPYPDNYWFSLPGTCPLKSWGDKTDECRESTRKGLCSYGQGPDGVDCTFAYNILGWVTIDDVVGITAIENPDTGSLYTSYEEWCLADSSNIEFAGDVLTGEMESGLPFWDDPLNLTANAVRAKAVVAKYEETLTSGSSQIENTLDSYPR
;
A
#
# COMPACT_ATOMS: atom_id res chain seq x y z
N MET A 1 4.15 8.33 -2.54
CA MET A 1 3.88 7.08 -1.79
C MET A 1 2.92 6.24 -2.58
N ASN A 2 2.89 4.93 -2.37
CA ASN A 2 1.87 4.06 -2.98
C ASN A 2 0.81 3.72 -1.92
N SER A 3 -0.43 3.58 -2.36
CA SER A 3 -1.50 2.91 -1.63
C SER A 3 -2.19 1.92 -2.56
N ALA A 4 -3.05 1.06 -2.03
CA ALA A 4 -3.78 0.11 -2.83
C ALA A 4 -5.16 -0.18 -2.23
N SER A 5 -6.02 -0.84 -3.00
CA SER A 5 -7.21 -1.51 -2.45
C SER A 5 -6.79 -2.55 -1.41
N VAL A 6 -7.74 -3.06 -0.62
CA VAL A 6 -7.46 -4.10 0.38
C VAL A 6 -6.87 -5.34 -0.30
N GLU A 7 -7.41 -5.68 -1.46
CA GLU A 7 -6.95 -6.72 -2.37
C GLU A 7 -5.50 -6.49 -2.81
N GLY A 8 -5.16 -5.27 -3.22
CA GLY A 8 -3.80 -4.95 -3.65
C GLY A 8 -2.78 -4.91 -2.52
N ILE A 9 -3.19 -4.48 -1.32
CA ILE A 9 -2.34 -4.59 -0.13
C ILE A 9 -2.04 -6.05 0.18
N LEU A 10 -3.04 -6.94 0.15
CA LEU A 10 -2.82 -8.37 0.38
C LEU A 10 -1.98 -9.03 -0.72
N ALA A 11 -2.14 -8.61 -1.97
CA ALA A 11 -1.26 -9.07 -3.05
C ALA A 11 0.21 -8.74 -2.75
N TYR A 12 0.51 -7.52 -2.29
CA TYR A 12 1.86 -7.14 -1.88
C TYR A 12 2.36 -7.94 -0.66
N VAL A 13 1.52 -8.06 0.37
CA VAL A 13 1.85 -8.81 1.59
C VAL A 13 2.23 -10.25 1.21
N GLN A 14 1.42 -10.94 0.41
CA GLN A 14 1.67 -12.31 -0.02
C GLN A 14 2.89 -12.44 -0.94
N ALA A 15 2.95 -11.67 -2.03
CA ALA A 15 3.95 -11.85 -3.08
C ALA A 15 5.35 -11.38 -2.66
N GLU A 16 5.42 -10.38 -1.77
CA GLU A 16 6.68 -9.74 -1.41
C GLU A 16 6.93 -9.64 0.09
N GLY A 17 5.88 -9.59 0.90
CA GLY A 17 5.99 -9.23 2.32
C GLY A 17 6.35 -10.39 3.24
N ILE A 18 5.67 -11.52 3.08
CA ILE A 18 5.68 -12.63 4.03
C ILE A 18 6.35 -13.89 3.50
N ASN A 19 6.61 -14.00 2.19
CA ASN A 19 7.24 -15.20 1.65
C ASN A 19 8.65 -15.38 2.23
N VAL A 20 8.88 -16.42 3.03
CA VAL A 20 10.20 -16.70 3.63
C VAL A 20 11.25 -16.99 2.56
N ASN A 21 10.85 -17.51 1.39
CA ASN A 21 11.77 -17.92 0.33
C ASN A 21 12.40 -16.73 -0.44
N THR A 22 11.94 -15.50 -0.19
CA THR A 22 12.49 -14.27 -0.80
C THR A 22 13.44 -13.51 0.13
N ARG A 23 13.65 -14.02 1.36
CA ARG A 23 14.38 -13.35 2.45
C ARG A 23 15.64 -14.14 2.84
N ALA A 24 16.57 -13.46 3.51
CA ALA A 24 17.73 -14.13 4.09
C ALA A 24 17.31 -15.04 5.26
N GLU A 25 18.08 -16.09 5.54
CA GLU A 25 17.75 -17.08 6.58
C GLU A 25 17.69 -16.43 7.97
N GLU A 26 18.59 -15.48 8.24
CA GLU A 26 18.62 -14.68 9.47
C GLU A 26 17.40 -13.75 9.64
N GLU A 27 16.67 -13.46 8.55
CA GLU A 27 15.47 -12.61 8.54
C GLU A 27 14.18 -13.44 8.53
N ARG A 28 14.26 -14.76 8.74
CA ARG A 28 13.10 -15.67 8.66
C ARG A 28 11.90 -15.17 9.47
N CYS A 29 12.14 -14.66 10.68
CA CYS A 29 11.10 -14.17 11.60
C CYS A 29 10.84 -12.66 11.53
N THR A 30 11.26 -12.01 10.44
CA THR A 30 11.04 -10.58 10.18
C THR A 30 10.42 -10.39 8.81
N ARG A 31 9.18 -9.91 8.75
CA ARG A 31 8.54 -9.60 7.45
C ARG A 31 9.33 -8.50 6.72
N LYS A 32 9.27 -8.49 5.38
CA LYS A 32 10.00 -7.50 4.56
C LYS A 32 9.68 -6.07 5.06
N SER A 33 10.72 -5.26 5.23
CA SER A 33 10.62 -3.87 5.71
C SER A 33 9.89 -3.71 7.05
N ASP A 34 9.96 -4.72 7.93
CA ASP A 34 9.31 -4.72 9.25
C ASP A 34 7.80 -4.46 9.20
N MET A 35 7.13 -4.88 8.13
CA MET A 35 5.69 -4.63 8.00
C MET A 35 4.91 -5.36 9.10
N ALA A 36 4.00 -4.63 9.74
CA ALA A 36 3.20 -5.15 10.85
C ALA A 36 1.71 -4.82 10.74
N ASN A 37 1.36 -3.74 10.01
CA ASN A 37 0.02 -3.15 10.05
C ASN A 37 -0.56 -2.95 8.65
N LEU A 38 -1.87 -3.18 8.54
CA LEU A 38 -2.69 -2.75 7.41
C LEU A 38 -3.40 -1.45 7.83
N VAL A 39 -3.06 -0.34 7.17
CA VAL A 39 -3.54 1.00 7.53
C VAL A 39 -4.64 1.44 6.57
N PHE A 40 -5.76 1.90 7.13
CA PHE A 40 -6.91 2.36 6.37
C PHE A 40 -6.93 3.87 6.29
N TYR A 41 -7.16 4.39 5.08
CA TYR A 41 -7.18 5.82 4.80
C TYR A 41 -8.51 6.21 4.20
N GLU A 42 -9.03 7.37 4.61
CA GLU A 42 -9.98 8.14 3.82
C GLU A 42 -9.17 9.06 2.91
N MET A 43 -9.43 9.01 1.61
CA MET A 43 -8.74 9.81 0.60
C MET A 43 -9.73 10.77 -0.06
N LEU A 44 -9.40 12.05 -0.08
CA LEU A 44 -10.05 13.04 -0.93
C LEU A 44 -9.13 13.34 -2.10
N ILE A 45 -9.66 13.32 -3.32
CA ILE A 45 -8.88 13.48 -4.54
C ILE A 45 -9.60 14.45 -5.47
N VAL A 46 -8.87 15.42 -6.00
CA VAL A 46 -9.27 16.28 -7.10
C VAL A 46 -8.11 16.37 -8.08
N GLN A 47 -8.29 15.83 -9.28
CA GLN A 47 -7.27 15.97 -10.32
C GLN A 47 -7.20 17.41 -10.83
N THR A 48 -6.05 17.76 -11.36
CA THR A 48 -5.90 19.01 -12.11
C THR A 48 -6.66 18.94 -13.43
N ASN A 49 -7.10 20.09 -13.94
CA ASN A 49 -7.74 20.15 -15.28
C ASN A 49 -6.78 19.67 -16.38
N GLU A 50 -5.49 19.95 -16.23
CA GLU A 50 -4.46 19.53 -17.17
C GLU A 50 -4.31 18.00 -17.20
N THR A 51 -4.41 17.34 -16.05
CA THR A 51 -4.38 15.87 -15.94
C THR A 51 -5.57 15.24 -16.65
N ILE A 52 -6.77 15.77 -16.38
CA ILE A 52 -7.99 15.31 -17.06
C ILE A 52 -7.83 15.51 -18.58
N ALA A 53 -7.40 16.69 -19.01
CA ALA A 53 -7.20 16.98 -20.43
C ALA A 53 -6.18 16.03 -21.09
N GLN A 54 -5.10 15.70 -20.38
CA GLN A 54 -4.02 14.84 -20.85
C GLN A 54 -4.45 13.38 -21.00
N PHE A 55 -5.17 12.83 -20.02
CA PHE A 55 -5.42 11.38 -19.93
C PHE A 55 -6.86 10.94 -20.23
N GLN A 56 -7.82 11.86 -20.38
CA GLN A 56 -9.24 11.51 -20.59
C GLN A 56 -9.50 10.56 -21.77
N ASN A 57 -8.64 10.59 -22.79
CA ASN A 57 -8.81 9.75 -23.98
C ASN A 57 -8.11 8.39 -23.88
N SER A 58 -7.33 8.15 -22.83
CA SER A 58 -6.57 6.92 -22.59
C SER A 58 -7.06 6.14 -21.37
N TRP A 59 -8.13 6.60 -20.71
CA TRP A 59 -8.70 5.89 -19.56
C TRP A 59 -9.25 4.52 -19.97
N GLY A 60 -8.84 3.50 -19.22
CA GLY A 60 -9.42 2.17 -19.24
C GLY A 60 -10.28 1.95 -17.99
N GLU A 61 -9.89 0.99 -17.17
CA GLU A 61 -10.59 0.60 -15.94
C GLU A 61 -10.47 1.63 -14.81
N THR A 62 -9.59 2.61 -14.94
CA THR A 62 -9.30 3.64 -13.93
C THR A 62 -9.60 5.05 -14.47
N PRO A 63 -10.88 5.37 -14.78
CA PRO A 63 -11.26 6.68 -15.29
C PRO A 63 -10.97 7.78 -14.26
N GLU A 64 -10.71 8.99 -14.74
CA GLU A 64 -10.42 10.17 -13.91
C GLU A 64 -9.11 10.10 -13.10
N TYR A 65 -8.27 9.09 -13.33
CA TYR A 65 -6.92 9.02 -12.77
C TYR A 65 -5.84 9.28 -13.82
N GLY A 66 -4.67 9.72 -13.38
CA GLY A 66 -3.48 9.57 -14.20
C GLY A 66 -3.00 8.10 -14.22
N PRO A 67 -2.02 7.76 -15.07
CA PRO A 67 -1.38 6.45 -15.02
C PRO A 67 -0.74 6.21 -13.65
N MET A 68 -0.74 4.96 -13.17
CA MET A 68 -0.05 4.61 -11.94
C MET A 68 1.46 4.81 -12.11
N VAL A 69 2.05 5.66 -11.26
CA VAL A 69 3.49 5.91 -11.22
C VAL A 69 4.05 5.28 -9.94
N PRO A 70 4.84 4.19 -10.01
CA PRO A 70 5.43 3.60 -8.82
C PRO A 70 6.26 4.62 -8.04
N MET A 71 6.12 4.61 -6.71
CA MET A 71 6.81 5.54 -5.81
C MET A 71 7.68 4.79 -4.81
N ASP A 72 8.97 5.04 -4.82
CA ASP A 72 9.95 4.46 -3.90
C ASP A 72 10.81 5.55 -3.28
N SER A 73 11.23 5.37 -2.03
CA SER A 73 12.23 6.26 -1.43
C SER A 73 11.84 7.77 -1.45
N GLY A 74 10.56 8.12 -1.62
CA GLY A 74 10.00 9.47 -1.47
C GLY A 74 9.78 10.15 -2.80
N ARG A 75 10.17 9.46 -3.86
CA ARG A 75 10.14 9.90 -5.23
C ARG A 75 9.39 8.89 -6.09
N CYS A 76 9.20 9.23 -7.34
CA CYS A 76 8.92 8.23 -8.35
C CYS A 76 10.06 7.21 -8.40
N THR A 77 9.72 5.95 -8.67
CA THR A 77 10.71 4.91 -8.94
C THR A 77 11.47 5.27 -10.21
N PRO A 78 12.81 5.46 -10.14
CA PRO A 78 13.59 5.78 -11.32
C PRO A 78 13.71 4.56 -12.26
N LEU A 79 13.78 4.80 -13.56
CA LEU A 79 14.05 3.78 -14.58
C LEU A 79 15.52 3.37 -14.58
N SER A 80 16.41 4.34 -14.33
CA SER A 80 17.85 4.16 -14.14
C SER A 80 18.41 5.32 -13.32
N GLU A 81 19.72 5.39 -13.11
CA GLU A 81 20.33 6.47 -12.31
C GLU A 81 20.00 7.86 -12.88
N ASN A 82 19.12 8.59 -12.18
CA ASN A 82 18.58 9.90 -12.55
C ASN A 82 17.64 9.93 -13.77
N ASP A 83 17.17 8.78 -14.26
CA ASP A 83 16.16 8.68 -15.30
C ASP A 83 14.80 8.32 -14.70
N PHE A 84 13.74 9.01 -15.10
CA PHE A 84 12.41 8.88 -14.51
C PHE A 84 11.35 8.61 -15.58
N PRO A 85 10.26 7.90 -15.22
CA PRO A 85 9.12 7.72 -16.13
C PRO A 85 8.59 9.07 -16.64
N PRO A 86 8.22 9.19 -17.92
CA PRO A 86 7.66 10.42 -18.48
C PRO A 86 6.50 10.99 -17.65
N GLU A 87 5.65 10.12 -17.14
CA GLU A 87 4.50 10.44 -16.30
C GLU A 87 4.92 11.15 -15.00
N CYS A 88 6.07 10.80 -14.44
CA CYS A 88 6.62 11.46 -13.26
C CYS A 88 7.11 12.88 -13.59
N LEU A 89 7.79 13.04 -14.71
CA LEU A 89 8.32 14.32 -15.19
C LEU A 89 7.16 15.30 -15.54
N GLN A 90 6.00 14.77 -15.92
CA GLN A 90 4.79 15.57 -16.17
C GLN A 90 4.24 16.26 -14.92
N PHE A 91 4.56 15.79 -13.71
CA PHE A 91 4.06 16.40 -12.48
C PHE A 91 4.42 17.89 -12.33
N ASN A 92 5.59 18.31 -12.82
CA ASN A 92 6.00 19.72 -12.82
C ASN A 92 6.44 20.23 -14.20
N GLY A 93 6.31 19.41 -15.25
CA GLY A 93 6.78 19.74 -16.60
C GLY A 93 8.30 19.71 -16.73
N ASP A 94 8.94 18.78 -16.01
CA ASP A 94 10.38 18.54 -16.06
C ASP A 94 10.79 17.98 -17.44
N ASP A 95 12.03 18.23 -17.85
CA ASP A 95 12.61 17.73 -19.11
C ASP A 95 11.74 17.95 -20.37
N GLY A 96 11.00 19.06 -20.41
CA GLY A 96 10.15 19.43 -21.54
C GLY A 96 8.85 18.63 -21.65
N GLN A 97 8.51 17.82 -20.65
CA GLN A 97 7.20 17.21 -20.53
C GLN A 97 6.10 18.26 -20.29
N PRO A 98 4.83 17.98 -20.65
CA PRO A 98 3.74 18.87 -20.29
C PRO A 98 3.63 18.96 -18.77
N ASN A 99 3.47 20.18 -18.25
CA ASN A 99 3.20 20.40 -16.84
C ASN A 99 1.71 20.14 -16.58
N VAL A 100 1.38 18.92 -16.18
CA VAL A 100 0.01 18.52 -15.89
C VAL A 100 -0.32 18.59 -14.40
N GLY A 101 0.67 18.85 -13.54
CA GLY A 101 0.51 18.87 -12.10
C GLY A 101 0.57 17.48 -11.45
N PRO A 102 0.71 17.41 -10.11
CA PRO A 102 0.93 16.18 -9.37
C PRO A 102 -0.37 15.38 -9.22
N PHE A 103 -0.74 14.63 -10.25
CA PHE A 103 -1.97 13.82 -10.25
C PHE A 103 -1.87 12.60 -9.33
N VAL A 104 -3.02 12.15 -8.83
CA VAL A 104 -3.13 10.81 -8.26
C VAL A 104 -3.23 9.82 -9.42
N GLY A 105 -2.28 8.89 -9.51
CA GLY A 105 -2.32 7.84 -10.52
C GLY A 105 -3.03 6.59 -10.02
N CYS A 106 -3.68 5.83 -10.91
CA CYS A 106 -4.33 4.56 -10.57
C CYS A 106 -4.13 3.52 -11.68
N GLY A 107 -3.94 2.26 -11.30
CA GLY A 107 -3.79 1.14 -12.23
C GLY A 107 -4.20 -0.18 -11.61
N VAL A 108 -4.67 -1.10 -12.45
CA VAL A 108 -4.98 -2.48 -12.07
C VAL A 108 -3.67 -3.30 -12.02
N LYS A 109 -3.58 -4.21 -11.06
CA LYS A 109 -2.45 -5.12 -10.81
C LYS A 109 -2.92 -6.57 -10.59
N ASP A 110 -3.96 -6.97 -11.31
CA ASP A 110 -4.54 -8.32 -11.26
C ASP A 110 -3.67 -9.37 -12.00
N ASP A 111 -2.59 -8.94 -12.65
CA ASP A 111 -1.69 -9.77 -13.46
C ASP A 111 -0.49 -10.37 -12.69
N ASP A 112 -0.33 -10.07 -11.39
CA ASP A 112 0.70 -10.73 -10.57
C ASP A 112 0.34 -12.20 -10.33
N VAL A 113 0.99 -13.07 -11.09
CA VAL A 113 0.77 -14.52 -11.05
C VAL A 113 1.05 -15.14 -9.67
N ARG A 114 1.84 -14.49 -8.81
CA ARG A 114 2.19 -14.98 -7.46
C ARG A 114 1.09 -14.72 -6.44
N ALA A 115 0.25 -13.73 -6.70
CA ALA A 115 -0.81 -13.31 -5.80
C ALA A 115 -1.97 -12.70 -6.62
N PRO A 116 -2.74 -13.55 -7.33
CA PRO A 116 -3.82 -13.07 -8.18
C PRO A 116 -5.02 -12.68 -7.30
N TYR A 117 -5.07 -11.41 -6.89
CA TYR A 117 -6.22 -10.84 -6.19
C TYR A 117 -7.11 -10.11 -7.22
N PRO A 118 -8.43 -10.43 -7.28
CA PRO A 118 -9.34 -9.64 -8.11
C PRO A 118 -9.45 -8.22 -7.56
N ASP A 119 -9.88 -7.26 -8.39
CA ASP A 119 -10.07 -5.85 -7.96
C ASP A 119 -8.83 -5.24 -7.26
N ASN A 120 -7.65 -5.66 -7.72
CA ASN A 120 -6.37 -5.19 -7.22
C ASN A 120 -6.01 -3.85 -7.89
N TYR A 121 -6.32 -2.75 -7.20
CA TYR A 121 -6.03 -1.38 -7.65
C TYR A 121 -4.88 -0.79 -6.84
N TRP A 122 -3.93 -0.18 -7.55
CA TRP A 122 -2.80 0.53 -6.97
C TRP A 122 -2.87 1.99 -7.31
N PHE A 123 -2.56 2.82 -6.32
CA PHE A 123 -2.59 4.26 -6.41
C PHE A 123 -1.23 4.85 -6.13
N SER A 124 -0.88 5.87 -6.91
CA SER A 124 0.31 6.67 -6.71
C SER A 124 -0.06 8.05 -6.20
N LEU A 125 0.49 8.41 -5.04
CA LEU A 125 0.21 9.65 -4.32
C LEU A 125 1.49 10.50 -4.30
N PRO A 126 1.70 11.40 -5.28
CA PRO A 126 2.92 12.20 -5.38
C PRO A 126 2.98 13.28 -4.30
N GLY A 127 4.09 13.33 -3.56
CA GLY A 127 4.40 14.46 -2.69
C GLY A 127 5.10 15.59 -3.43
N THR A 128 5.50 16.63 -2.71
CA THR A 128 6.40 17.67 -3.26
C THR A 128 7.77 17.10 -3.61
N CYS A 129 8.44 17.73 -4.58
CA CYS A 129 9.78 17.37 -5.04
C CYS A 129 9.89 15.89 -5.48
N PRO A 130 9.04 15.42 -6.43
CA PRO A 130 8.82 13.99 -6.68
C PRO A 130 10.02 13.25 -7.32
N LEU A 131 11.10 13.95 -7.68
CA LEU A 131 12.33 13.36 -8.23
C LEU A 131 13.43 13.14 -7.17
N LYS A 132 13.25 13.63 -5.95
CA LYS A 132 14.25 13.50 -4.85
C LYS A 132 13.80 12.52 -3.79
N SER A 133 14.77 11.77 -3.26
CA SER A 133 14.52 10.84 -2.16
C SER A 133 14.13 11.58 -0.87
N TRP A 134 13.58 10.89 0.13
CA TRP A 134 13.22 11.50 1.43
C TRP A 134 14.34 12.35 2.03
N GLY A 135 15.58 11.85 2.02
CA GLY A 135 16.75 12.54 2.56
C GLY A 135 17.23 13.72 1.74
N ASP A 136 16.87 13.80 0.45
CA ASP A 136 17.38 14.79 -0.50
C ASP A 136 16.37 15.92 -0.80
N LYS A 137 15.18 15.89 -0.19
CA LYS A 137 14.15 16.89 -0.41
C LYS A 137 14.40 18.12 0.47
N THR A 138 14.95 19.18 -0.12
CA THR A 138 15.14 20.49 0.51
C THR A 138 13.86 21.33 0.48
N ASP A 139 13.74 22.32 1.38
CA ASP A 139 12.61 23.27 1.36
C ASP A 139 12.50 23.99 0.01
N GLU A 140 13.63 24.41 -0.55
CA GLU A 140 13.70 25.00 -1.90
C GLU A 140 13.09 24.09 -2.97
N CYS A 141 13.40 22.79 -2.97
CA CYS A 141 12.82 21.84 -3.93
C CYS A 141 11.33 21.62 -3.70
N ARG A 142 10.88 21.68 -2.44
CA ARG A 142 9.45 21.54 -2.13
C ARG A 142 8.66 22.72 -2.64
N GLU A 143 9.17 23.92 -2.41
CA GLU A 143 8.59 25.19 -2.83
C GLU A 143 8.62 25.35 -4.35
N SER A 144 9.59 24.75 -5.04
CA SER A 144 9.68 24.80 -6.51
C SER A 144 8.71 23.85 -7.23
N THR A 145 7.95 23.02 -6.51
CA THR A 145 7.03 22.03 -7.10
C THR A 145 5.60 22.26 -6.66
N ARG A 146 4.64 21.92 -7.53
CA ARG A 146 3.22 21.88 -7.14
C ARG A 146 3.02 20.79 -6.09
N LYS A 147 2.05 20.98 -5.19
CA LYS A 147 1.76 20.03 -4.12
C LYS A 147 0.77 18.98 -4.62
N GLY A 148 1.04 17.71 -4.35
CA GLY A 148 -0.01 16.70 -4.39
C GLY A 148 -0.79 16.70 -3.08
N LEU A 149 -0.09 16.46 -1.97
CA LEU A 149 -0.68 16.47 -0.63
C LEU A 149 -1.03 17.90 -0.16
N CYS A 150 -2.29 18.09 0.22
CA CYS A 150 -2.80 19.30 0.85
C CYS A 150 -2.22 19.52 2.26
N SER A 151 -2.21 20.78 2.71
CA SER A 151 -1.89 21.07 4.11
C SER A 151 -2.95 20.44 5.01
N TYR A 152 -2.58 20.12 6.25
CA TYR A 152 -3.52 19.57 7.22
C TYR A 152 -4.75 20.48 7.39
N GLY A 153 -5.94 19.88 7.42
CA GLY A 153 -7.22 20.59 7.49
C GLY A 153 -7.69 21.25 6.19
N GLN A 154 -6.99 21.08 5.06
CA GLN A 154 -7.41 21.60 3.76
C GLN A 154 -7.85 20.46 2.82
N GLY A 155 -9.00 20.64 2.17
CA GLY A 155 -9.44 19.76 1.08
C GLY A 155 -8.72 20.07 -0.24
N PRO A 156 -8.58 19.08 -1.14
CA PRO A 156 -8.00 19.29 -2.46
C PRO A 156 -8.93 20.09 -3.38
N ASP A 157 -8.32 20.87 -4.28
CA ASP A 157 -9.02 21.69 -5.28
C ASP A 157 -8.49 21.48 -6.71
N GLY A 158 -7.47 20.64 -6.89
CA GLY A 158 -6.82 20.38 -8.18
C GLY A 158 -5.92 21.52 -8.66
N VAL A 159 -5.75 22.57 -7.87
CA VAL A 159 -4.94 23.75 -8.19
C VAL A 159 -3.78 23.85 -7.21
N ASP A 160 -4.08 24.09 -5.94
CA ASP A 160 -3.14 24.21 -4.84
C ASP A 160 -2.62 22.84 -4.40
N CYS A 161 -3.49 21.84 -4.38
CA CYS A 161 -3.18 20.44 -4.08
C CYS A 161 -4.20 19.47 -4.70
N THR A 162 -3.81 18.20 -4.87
CA THR A 162 -4.61 17.19 -5.57
C THR A 162 -5.18 16.11 -4.66
N PHE A 163 -4.64 15.92 -3.45
CA PHE A 163 -5.23 15.00 -2.48
C PHE A 163 -5.03 15.42 -1.02
N ALA A 164 -5.97 15.00 -0.18
CA ALA A 164 -5.87 15.04 1.27
C ALA A 164 -6.23 13.65 1.82
N TYR A 165 -5.80 13.34 3.05
CA TYR A 165 -6.10 12.04 3.65
C TYR A 165 -6.24 12.09 5.16
N ASN A 166 -7.17 11.29 5.68
CA ASN A 166 -7.25 10.96 7.09
C ASN A 166 -6.84 9.51 7.31
N ILE A 167 -6.15 9.24 8.41
CA ILE A 167 -5.90 7.88 8.88
C ILE A 167 -7.14 7.45 9.64
N LEU A 168 -7.85 6.45 9.12
CA LEU A 168 -9.04 5.90 9.78
C LEU A 168 -8.66 4.98 10.94
N GLY A 169 -7.50 4.32 10.82
CA GLY A 169 -6.94 3.43 11.81
C GLY A 169 -6.21 2.28 11.14
N TRP A 170 -5.96 1.21 11.91
CA TRP A 170 -5.19 0.07 11.43
C TRP A 170 -5.56 -1.23 12.15
N VAL A 171 -5.22 -2.34 11.52
CA VAL A 171 -5.21 -3.69 12.13
C VAL A 171 -3.82 -4.29 11.95
N THR A 172 -3.39 -5.17 12.86
CA THR A 172 -2.13 -5.90 12.65
C THR A 172 -2.32 -7.00 11.61
N ILE A 173 -1.25 -7.33 10.88
CA ILE A 173 -1.24 -8.52 10.02
C ILE A 173 -1.42 -9.77 10.89
N ASP A 174 -0.82 -9.81 12.07
CA ASP A 174 -0.87 -10.94 13.01
C ASP A 174 -2.31 -11.28 13.43
N ASP A 175 -3.12 -10.27 13.70
CA ASP A 175 -4.54 -10.39 14.03
C ASP A 175 -5.37 -10.89 12.85
N VAL A 176 -5.05 -10.42 11.63
CA VAL A 176 -5.75 -10.82 10.40
C VAL A 176 -5.46 -12.28 10.05
N VAL A 177 -4.20 -12.70 10.13
CA VAL A 177 -3.78 -14.07 9.78
C VAL A 177 -3.99 -15.07 10.92
N GLY A 178 -4.36 -14.58 12.11
CA GLY A 178 -4.76 -15.38 13.27
C GLY A 178 -3.61 -15.80 14.19
N ILE A 179 -2.41 -15.24 14.06
CA ILE A 179 -1.26 -15.55 14.93
C ILE A 179 -1.59 -15.23 16.40
N THR A 180 -2.24 -14.10 16.66
CA THR A 180 -2.61 -13.67 18.01
C THR A 180 -3.73 -14.51 18.64
N ALA A 181 -4.30 -15.45 17.91
CA ALA A 181 -5.27 -16.42 18.40
C ALA A 181 -4.67 -17.80 18.69
N ILE A 182 -3.37 -18.01 18.43
CA ILE A 182 -2.68 -19.28 18.67
C ILE A 182 -2.19 -19.33 20.12
N GLU A 183 -2.49 -20.41 20.85
CA GLU A 183 -1.96 -20.65 22.20
C GLU A 183 -0.51 -21.13 22.13
N ASN A 184 0.35 -20.48 22.91
CA ASN A 184 1.72 -20.89 23.14
C ASN A 184 1.73 -22.08 24.11
N PRO A 185 2.16 -23.29 23.69
CA PRO A 185 2.11 -24.49 24.54
C PRO A 185 3.05 -24.44 25.75
N ASP A 186 4.09 -23.60 25.72
CA ASP A 186 5.04 -23.47 26.82
C ASP A 186 4.52 -22.54 27.93
N THR A 187 3.69 -21.55 27.59
CA THR A 187 3.19 -20.54 28.53
C THR A 187 1.69 -20.66 28.83
N GLY A 188 0.93 -21.35 27.99
CA GLY A 188 -0.54 -21.41 28.04
C GLY A 188 -1.23 -20.09 27.73
N SER A 189 -0.50 -19.11 27.19
CA SER A 189 -1.00 -17.78 26.79
C SER A 189 -1.02 -17.65 25.27
N LEU A 190 -1.79 -16.73 24.72
CA LEU A 190 -1.76 -16.46 23.27
C LEU A 190 -0.44 -15.80 22.87
N TYR A 191 0.05 -16.10 21.66
CA TYR A 191 1.18 -15.37 21.08
C TYR A 191 0.82 -13.90 20.88
N THR A 192 1.81 -13.01 21.07
CA THR A 192 1.60 -11.56 20.98
C THR A 192 2.10 -10.95 19.69
N SER A 193 2.94 -11.67 18.93
CA SER A 193 3.48 -11.22 17.65
C SER A 193 3.91 -12.37 16.74
N TYR A 194 4.04 -12.07 15.45
CA TYR A 194 4.67 -12.97 14.47
C TYR A 194 6.08 -13.39 14.88
N GLU A 195 6.90 -12.47 15.40
CA GLU A 195 8.26 -12.78 15.82
C GLU A 195 8.27 -13.83 16.95
N GLU A 196 7.45 -13.64 17.98
CA GLU A 196 7.33 -14.58 19.11
C GLU A 196 6.88 -15.96 18.61
N TRP A 197 5.82 -15.99 17.80
CA TRP A 197 5.30 -17.24 17.24
C TRP A 197 6.34 -17.93 16.34
N CYS A 198 6.98 -17.20 15.44
CA CYS A 198 7.97 -17.73 14.51
C CYS A 198 9.22 -18.28 15.22
N LEU A 199 9.68 -17.64 16.30
CA LEU A 199 10.85 -18.09 17.06
C LEU A 199 10.57 -19.30 17.96
N ALA A 200 9.31 -19.53 18.35
CA ALA A 200 8.94 -20.63 19.24
C ALA A 200 9.18 -22.01 18.62
N ASP A 201 9.03 -22.15 17.29
CA ASP A 201 9.32 -23.39 16.58
C ASP A 201 9.82 -23.09 15.16
N SER A 202 10.87 -23.80 14.73
CA SER A 202 11.39 -23.70 13.35
C SER A 202 10.36 -24.04 12.26
N SER A 203 9.32 -24.80 12.60
CA SER A 203 8.21 -25.15 11.71
C SER A 203 7.11 -24.08 11.66
N ASN A 204 7.15 -23.07 12.54
CA ASN A 204 6.24 -21.93 12.49
C ASN A 204 6.65 -21.02 11.31
N ILE A 205 5.97 -21.23 10.19
CA ILE A 205 6.15 -20.52 8.93
C ILE A 205 4.83 -19.82 8.60
N GLU A 206 4.85 -18.50 8.44
CA GLU A 206 3.64 -17.76 8.04
C GLU A 206 3.26 -18.10 6.60
N PHE A 207 4.22 -18.03 5.68
CA PHE A 207 4.05 -18.38 4.28
C PHE A 207 5.41 -18.70 3.64
N ALA A 208 5.51 -19.87 3.02
CA ALA A 208 6.56 -20.27 2.11
C ALA A 208 5.91 -20.65 0.77
N GLY A 209 6.36 -20.03 -0.31
CA GLY A 209 5.88 -20.35 -1.65
C GLY A 209 6.95 -20.15 -2.71
N ASP A 210 6.71 -20.70 -3.89
CA ASP A 210 7.58 -20.53 -5.04
C ASP A 210 7.68 -19.02 -5.40
N VAL A 211 8.92 -18.54 -5.57
CA VAL A 211 9.19 -17.11 -5.74
C VAL A 211 8.76 -16.56 -7.11
N LEU A 212 8.50 -17.43 -8.08
CA LEU A 212 8.07 -17.07 -9.43
C LEU A 212 6.57 -17.28 -9.64
N THR A 213 6.01 -18.35 -9.08
CA THR A 213 4.60 -18.74 -9.31
C THR A 213 3.68 -18.44 -8.13
N GLY A 214 4.21 -18.26 -6.91
CA GLY A 214 3.41 -18.11 -5.70
C GLY A 214 2.72 -19.39 -5.22
N GLU A 215 3.04 -20.55 -5.79
CA GLU A 215 2.53 -21.84 -5.32
C GLU A 215 2.99 -22.08 -3.88
N MET A 216 2.05 -22.38 -2.97
CA MET A 216 2.35 -22.56 -1.55
C MET A 216 3.04 -23.90 -1.29
N GLU A 217 4.12 -23.85 -0.54
CA GLU A 217 4.84 -25.01 -0.02
C GLU A 217 4.40 -25.35 1.40
N SER A 218 4.28 -24.32 2.24
CA SER A 218 3.82 -24.42 3.64
C SER A 218 3.42 -23.05 4.17
N GLY A 219 2.67 -23.02 5.27
CA GLY A 219 2.32 -21.76 5.94
C GLY A 219 1.09 -21.87 6.82
N LEU A 220 0.56 -20.72 7.24
CA LEU A 220 -0.69 -20.63 7.98
C LEU A 220 -1.88 -20.97 7.08
N PRO A 221 -2.94 -21.61 7.61
CA PRO A 221 -4.18 -21.90 6.88
C PRO A 221 -4.84 -20.66 6.25
N PHE A 222 -4.59 -19.47 6.82
CA PHE A 222 -5.05 -18.22 6.22
C PHE A 222 -4.60 -18.07 4.76
N TRP A 223 -3.44 -18.61 4.39
CA TRP A 223 -2.83 -18.50 3.05
C TRP A 223 -3.09 -19.69 2.11
N ASP A 224 -3.89 -20.69 2.52
CA ASP A 224 -4.20 -21.88 1.71
C ASP A 224 -4.83 -21.55 0.34
N ASP A 225 -4.42 -22.22 -0.73
CA ASP A 225 -4.83 -21.90 -2.12
C ASP A 225 -4.53 -20.43 -2.52
N PRO A 226 -3.25 -19.98 -2.46
CA PRO A 226 -2.86 -18.58 -2.67
C PRO A 226 -3.10 -18.08 -4.11
N LEU A 227 -3.30 -18.99 -5.06
CA LEU A 227 -3.55 -18.69 -6.48
C LEU A 227 -5.05 -18.72 -6.83
N ASN A 228 -5.91 -19.03 -5.86
CA ASN A 228 -7.35 -19.09 -6.07
C ASN A 228 -7.99 -17.71 -5.86
N LEU A 229 -8.54 -17.13 -6.92
CA LEU A 229 -9.21 -15.82 -6.89
C LEU A 229 -10.31 -15.71 -5.83
N THR A 230 -11.07 -16.80 -5.61
CA THR A 230 -12.14 -16.82 -4.61
C THR A 230 -11.57 -16.81 -3.19
N ALA A 231 -10.51 -17.59 -2.94
CA ALA A 231 -9.83 -17.59 -1.64
C ALA A 231 -9.20 -16.22 -1.35
N ASN A 232 -8.57 -15.60 -2.34
CA ASN A 232 -7.98 -14.26 -2.23
C ASN A 232 -9.03 -13.18 -1.95
N ALA A 233 -10.19 -13.24 -2.61
CA ALA A 233 -11.32 -12.35 -2.29
C ALA A 233 -11.87 -12.56 -0.86
N VAL A 234 -11.82 -13.79 -0.33
CA VAL A 234 -12.20 -14.07 1.07
C VAL A 234 -11.19 -13.46 2.05
N ARG A 235 -9.89 -13.51 1.75
CA ARG A 235 -8.85 -12.86 2.57
C ARG A 235 -9.04 -11.34 2.66
N ALA A 236 -9.34 -10.69 1.52
CA ALA A 236 -9.63 -9.26 1.51
C ALA A 236 -10.84 -8.91 2.41
N LYS A 237 -11.89 -9.74 2.37
CA LYS A 237 -13.04 -9.59 3.30
C LYS A 237 -12.65 -9.81 4.75
N ALA A 238 -11.72 -10.72 5.05
CA ALA A 238 -11.25 -10.95 6.41
C ALA A 238 -10.53 -9.71 6.99
N VAL A 239 -9.76 -9.00 6.17
CA VAL A 239 -9.13 -7.73 6.55
C VAL A 239 -10.18 -6.68 6.93
N VAL A 240 -11.21 -6.50 6.10
CA VAL A 240 -12.32 -5.57 6.38
C VAL A 240 -13.09 -5.99 7.63
N ALA A 241 -13.40 -7.28 7.77
CA ALA A 241 -14.10 -7.81 8.95
C ALA A 241 -13.29 -7.56 10.24
N LYS A 242 -11.97 -7.73 10.19
CA LYS A 242 -11.11 -7.45 11.35
C LYS A 242 -11.06 -5.97 11.70
N TYR A 243 -11.08 -5.09 10.70
CA TYR A 243 -11.19 -3.65 10.92
C TYR A 243 -12.52 -3.30 11.60
N GLU A 244 -13.64 -3.84 11.13
CA GLU A 244 -14.96 -3.62 11.74
C GLU A 244 -15.04 -4.15 13.18
N GLU A 245 -14.48 -5.32 13.45
CA GLU A 245 -14.37 -5.88 14.81
C GLU A 245 -13.55 -4.95 15.72
N THR A 246 -12.41 -4.46 15.23
CA THR A 246 -11.51 -3.56 15.96
C THR A 246 -12.19 -2.22 16.27
N LEU A 247 -12.93 -1.68 15.31
CA LEU A 247 -13.71 -0.45 15.47
C LEU A 247 -14.82 -0.64 16.51
N THR A 248 -15.61 -1.72 16.40
CA THR A 248 -16.76 -1.96 17.29
C THR A 248 -16.37 -2.34 18.71
N SER A 249 -15.18 -2.90 18.90
CA SER A 249 -14.63 -3.18 20.24
C SER A 249 -14.13 -1.94 20.99
N GLY A 250 -14.03 -0.79 20.33
CA GLY A 250 -13.52 0.46 20.92
C GLY A 250 -12.00 0.43 21.16
N SER A 251 -11.26 -0.28 20.30
CA SER A 251 -9.80 -0.31 20.33
C SER A 251 -9.19 1.09 20.15
N SER A 252 -8.03 1.33 20.74
CA SER A 252 -7.25 2.56 20.48
C SER A 252 -6.63 2.63 19.09
N GLN A 253 -6.73 1.55 18.30
CA GLN A 253 -6.19 1.48 16.94
C GLN A 253 -7.03 2.25 15.92
N ILE A 254 -8.31 2.48 16.23
CA ILE A 254 -9.30 3.09 15.34
C ILE A 254 -10.11 4.11 16.16
N GLU A 255 -10.11 5.37 15.72
CA GLU A 255 -10.89 6.40 16.40
C GLU A 255 -12.37 6.31 15.98
N ASN A 256 -13.29 6.40 16.96
CA ASN A 256 -14.73 6.35 16.70
C ASN A 256 -15.30 7.66 16.12
N THR A 257 -14.47 8.68 15.95
CA THR A 257 -14.84 10.00 15.44
C THR A 257 -13.77 10.49 14.48
N LEU A 258 -14.17 10.87 13.26
CA LEU A 258 -13.27 11.50 12.30
C LEU A 258 -13.38 13.02 12.42
N ASP A 259 -12.25 13.69 12.62
CA ASP A 259 -12.17 15.13 12.41
C ASP A 259 -12.27 15.41 10.91
N SER A 260 -13.45 15.82 10.47
CA SER A 260 -13.73 16.04 9.05
C SER A 260 -13.08 17.32 8.52
N TYR A 261 -12.61 17.28 7.28
CA TYR A 261 -12.11 18.47 6.58
C TYR A 261 -13.26 19.48 6.37
N PRO A 262 -13.03 20.78 6.60
CA PRO A 262 -13.96 21.80 6.14
C PRO A 262 -14.06 21.71 4.61
N ARG A 263 -15.29 21.53 4.12
CA ARG A 263 -15.62 21.56 2.69
C ARG A 263 -15.48 22.97 2.12
#